data_AF-A0A194XFD0-F1
#
_entry.id   AF-A0A194XFD0-F1
#
_cell.length_a   1.000
_cell.length_b   1.000
_cell.length_c   1.000
_cell.angle_alpha   90.00
_cell.angle_beta   90.00
_cell.angle_gamma   90.00
#
_symmetry.space_group_name_H-M   'P 1'
#
loop_
_entity.id
_entity.type
_entity.pdbx_description
1 polymer ?
#
loop_
_entity_poly.entity_id
_entity_poly.type
_entity_poly.pdbx_seq_one_letter_code
_entity_poly.pdbx_strand_id
1 'polypeptide(L)'
;MQFLTTATLLSLLFLSTSALPTALDERAAAVAQIDPSLVPIFSIKTGSGVGVNGVAIPKTCPPARAAFISKLSTNVAAGNVLGTPITFNTNPKVNDTKTNEARATAMIITLQSFTGVKGVGCPGASTPELLSQQKTGVMSPS
;
A
#
# COMPACT_ATOMS: atom_id res chain seq x y z
N MET A 1 25.76 15.59 -85.76
CA MET A 1 25.06 14.34 -85.44
C MET A 1 25.25 14.12 -83.94
N GLN A 2 24.28 14.50 -83.10
CA GLN A 2 23.19 13.60 -82.64
C GLN A 2 23.73 12.56 -81.65
N PHE A 3 23.20 12.30 -80.45
CA PHE A 3 21.91 12.53 -79.80
C PHE A 3 22.13 12.20 -78.29
N LEU A 4 21.66 13.02 -77.33
CA LEU A 4 20.37 12.90 -76.62
C LEU A 4 20.43 12.03 -75.32
N THR A 5 20.10 12.66 -74.18
CA THR A 5 19.22 12.15 -73.06
C THR A 5 19.60 10.86 -72.31
N THR A 6 19.40 10.67 -71.00
CA THR A 6 18.50 11.27 -70.00
C THR A 6 19.00 10.89 -68.59
N ALA A 7 18.88 11.83 -67.65
CA ALA A 7 18.99 11.60 -66.22
C ALA A 7 17.62 11.18 -65.65
N THR A 8 17.60 10.14 -64.82
CA THR A 8 16.49 9.84 -63.90
C THR A 8 17.07 9.36 -62.57
N LEU A 9 17.25 10.32 -61.65
CA LEU A 9 17.45 10.07 -60.22
C LEU A 9 16.08 9.78 -59.60
N LEU A 10 15.89 8.58 -59.07
CA LEU A 10 14.76 8.24 -58.22
C LEU A 10 15.25 7.35 -57.08
N SER A 11 15.23 7.88 -55.86
CA SER A 11 14.90 7.13 -54.63
C SER A 11 14.90 8.10 -53.45
N LEU A 12 13.69 8.44 -53.00
CA LEU A 12 13.43 8.97 -51.66
C LEU A 12 13.76 7.89 -50.63
N LEU A 13 14.46 8.22 -49.54
CA LEU A 13 14.30 7.51 -48.26
C LEU A 13 14.62 8.41 -47.06
N PHE A 14 13.52 8.89 -46.46
CA PHE A 14 13.22 9.05 -45.04
C PHE A 14 14.27 9.67 -44.09
N LEU A 15 13.95 10.89 -43.63
CA LEU A 15 14.49 11.49 -42.42
C LEU A 15 14.18 10.58 -41.22
N SER A 16 15.23 10.02 -40.61
CA SER A 16 15.12 9.33 -39.34
C SER A 16 15.20 10.37 -38.22
N THR A 17 14.06 10.92 -37.80
CA THR A 17 13.97 11.68 -36.56
C THR A 17 14.17 10.73 -35.38
N SER A 18 15.36 10.74 -34.78
CA SER A 18 15.58 10.12 -33.48
C SER A 18 14.82 10.90 -32.42
N ALA A 19 13.58 10.47 -32.15
CA ALA A 19 12.91 10.81 -30.90
C ALA A 19 13.69 10.13 -29.78
N LEU A 20 14.45 10.91 -29.01
CA LEU A 20 14.99 10.47 -27.74
C LEU A 20 13.82 9.91 -26.91
N PRO A 21 13.96 8.74 -26.29
CA PRO A 21 13.01 8.35 -25.26
C PRO A 21 13.17 9.39 -24.16
N THR A 22 12.19 10.29 -24.04
CA THR A 22 11.92 10.98 -22.78
C THR A 22 11.84 9.86 -21.76
N ALA A 23 12.83 9.82 -20.86
CA ALA A 23 12.76 9.03 -19.65
C ALA A 23 11.34 9.22 -19.12
N LEU A 24 10.52 8.18 -19.25
CA LEU A 24 9.27 8.14 -18.53
C LEU A 24 9.69 8.29 -17.09
N ASP A 25 9.22 9.37 -16.52
CA ASP A 25 9.26 9.71 -15.13
C ASP A 25 8.86 8.46 -14.34
N GLU A 26 9.83 7.60 -14.02
CA GLU A 26 9.71 6.53 -13.05
C GLU A 26 9.77 7.13 -11.64
N ARG A 27 9.12 8.29 -11.50
CA ARG A 27 8.52 8.75 -10.28
C ARG A 27 7.10 8.22 -10.29
N ALA A 28 6.98 6.89 -10.39
CA ALA A 28 5.96 6.21 -9.59
C ALA A 28 6.18 6.79 -8.19
N ALA A 29 5.27 7.68 -7.77
CA ALA A 29 5.35 8.36 -6.49
C ALA A 29 5.72 7.29 -5.48
N ALA A 30 6.94 7.33 -4.96
CA ALA A 30 7.40 6.37 -3.97
C ALA A 30 6.43 6.55 -2.81
N VAL A 31 5.42 5.66 -2.74
CA VAL A 31 4.40 5.72 -1.71
C VAL A 31 5.22 5.63 -0.44
N ALA A 32 5.25 6.71 0.35
CA ALA A 32 6.06 6.78 1.55
C ALA A 32 5.72 5.54 2.37
N GLN A 33 6.62 4.56 2.33
CA GLN A 33 6.36 3.25 2.91
C GLN A 33 6.30 3.47 4.41
N ILE A 34 5.20 3.04 5.02
CA ILE A 34 5.11 3.03 6.48
C ILE A 34 6.23 2.13 6.98
N ASP A 35 7.04 2.65 7.91
CA ASP A 35 8.08 1.87 8.54
C ASP A 35 7.46 0.62 9.18
N PRO A 36 7.90 -0.60 8.82
CA PRO A 36 7.32 -1.82 9.37
C PRO A 36 7.36 -1.91 10.89
N SER A 37 8.28 -1.22 11.58
CA SER A 37 8.32 -1.18 13.05
C SER A 37 7.09 -0.51 13.68
N LEU A 38 6.37 0.31 12.93
CA LEU A 38 5.16 0.99 13.37
C LEU A 38 3.92 0.10 13.39
N VAL A 39 3.99 -1.09 12.79
CA VAL A 39 2.92 -2.07 12.76
C VAL A 39 3.30 -3.22 13.69
N PRO A 40 2.46 -3.63 14.66
CA PRO A 40 2.76 -4.79 15.50
C PRO A 40 2.96 -6.08 14.68
N ILE A 41 3.69 -7.05 15.23
CA ILE A 41 3.67 -8.41 14.72
C ILE A 41 2.31 -9.04 15.05
N PHE A 42 1.67 -9.70 14.09
CA PHE A 42 0.40 -10.39 14.33
C PHE A 42 0.69 -11.78 14.93
N SER A 43 0.25 -12.03 16.16
CA SER A 43 0.39 -13.35 16.79
C SER A 43 -0.45 -14.42 16.10
N ILE A 44 -1.60 -14.03 15.55
CA ILE A 44 -2.49 -14.91 14.81
C ILE A 44 -2.03 -14.96 13.35
N LYS A 45 -1.85 -16.17 12.82
CA LYS A 45 -1.40 -16.38 11.44
C LYS A 45 -2.60 -16.51 10.49
N THR A 46 -2.41 -16.04 9.25
CA THR A 46 -3.34 -16.32 8.15
C THR A 46 -3.61 -17.83 8.07
N GLY A 47 -4.86 -18.22 7.85
CA GLY A 47 -5.27 -19.63 7.79
C GLY A 47 -5.68 -20.22 9.15
N SER A 48 -5.52 -19.50 10.27
CA SER A 48 -5.95 -19.97 11.59
C SER A 48 -7.45 -20.30 11.62
N GLY A 49 -8.30 -19.40 11.12
CA GLY A 49 -9.76 -19.52 11.19
C GLY A 49 -10.34 -19.29 12.59
N VAL A 50 -9.48 -19.13 13.59
CA VAL A 50 -9.82 -18.79 14.96
C VAL A 50 -8.98 -17.58 15.38
N GLY A 51 -9.67 -16.54 15.83
CA GLY A 51 -9.15 -15.29 16.35
C GLY A 51 -8.93 -15.34 17.86
N VAL A 52 -8.68 -14.17 18.45
CA VAL A 52 -8.57 -14.01 19.90
C VAL A 52 -9.83 -14.52 20.60
N ASN A 53 -9.67 -15.13 21.78
CA ASN A 53 -10.76 -15.68 22.60
C ASN A 53 -11.65 -16.71 21.88
N GLY A 54 -11.13 -17.41 20.86
CA GLY A 54 -11.89 -18.44 20.15
C GLY A 54 -12.90 -17.90 19.13
N VAL A 55 -12.89 -16.60 18.83
CA VAL A 55 -13.80 -15.99 17.86
C VAL A 55 -13.52 -16.55 16.46
N ALA A 56 -14.53 -17.08 15.77
CA ALA A 56 -14.38 -17.53 14.39
C ALA A 56 -14.03 -16.33 13.48
N ILE A 57 -12.98 -16.49 12.68
CA ILE A 57 -12.53 -15.49 11.70
C ILE A 57 -12.39 -16.15 10.32
N PRO A 58 -12.49 -15.39 9.20
CA PRO A 58 -12.19 -15.93 7.88
C PRO A 58 -10.77 -16.51 7.83
N LYS A 59 -10.57 -17.61 7.09
CA LYS A 59 -9.25 -18.22 6.91
C LYS A 59 -8.26 -17.31 6.18
N THR A 60 -8.74 -16.30 5.47
CA THR A 60 -7.92 -15.23 4.87
C THR A 60 -7.43 -14.19 5.89
N CYS A 61 -7.85 -14.30 7.16
CA CYS A 61 -7.56 -13.33 8.21
C CYS A 61 -6.62 -13.90 9.29
N PRO A 62 -5.67 -13.09 9.79
CA PRO A 62 -5.31 -11.76 9.26
C PRO A 62 -4.65 -11.88 7.87
N PRO A 63 -4.62 -10.80 7.06
CA PRO A 63 -3.83 -10.80 5.84
C PRO A 63 -2.34 -10.95 6.18
N ALA A 64 -1.54 -11.37 5.19
CA ALA A 64 -0.09 -11.37 5.34
C ALA A 64 0.38 -9.96 5.74
N ARG A 65 1.21 -9.85 6.78
CA ARG A 65 1.60 -8.55 7.36
C ARG A 65 2.26 -7.60 6.36
N ALA A 66 3.04 -8.13 5.41
CA ALA A 66 3.62 -7.31 4.33
C ALA A 66 2.55 -6.71 3.41
N ALA A 67 1.53 -7.49 3.03
CA ALA A 67 0.40 -7.01 2.23
C ALA A 67 -0.44 -5.98 3.02
N PHE A 68 -0.58 -6.19 4.34
CA PHE A 68 -1.20 -5.22 5.23
C PHE A 68 -0.47 -3.88 5.26
N ILE A 69 0.85 -3.89 5.47
CA ILE A 69 1.69 -2.67 5.49
C ILE A 69 1.60 -1.93 4.16
N SER A 70 1.67 -2.66 3.03
CA SER A 70 1.53 -2.08 1.70
C SER A 70 0.17 -1.36 1.54
N LYS A 71 -0.93 -2.01 1.91
CA LYS A 71 -2.27 -1.42 1.85
C LYS A 71 -2.42 -0.22 2.79
N LEU A 72 -1.88 -0.32 4.01
CA LEU A 72 -1.86 0.78 4.98
C LEU A 72 -1.11 1.99 4.44
N SER A 73 0.06 1.79 3.82
CA SER A 73 0.85 2.87 3.21
C SER A 73 0.05 3.60 2.13
N THR A 74 -0.62 2.87 1.24
CA THR A 74 -1.52 3.48 0.23
C THR A 74 -2.64 4.28 0.88
N ASN A 75 -3.30 3.73 1.90
CA ASN A 75 -4.39 4.41 2.59
C ASN A 75 -3.95 5.67 3.34
N VAL A 76 -2.78 5.63 3.99
CA VAL A 76 -2.21 6.79 4.70
C VAL A 76 -1.81 7.87 3.72
N ALA A 77 -1.20 7.52 2.58
CA ALA A 77 -0.89 8.47 1.51
C ALA A 77 -2.15 9.12 0.94
N ALA A 78 -3.26 8.38 0.84
CA ALA A 78 -4.57 8.90 0.45
C ALA A 78 -5.29 9.70 1.57
N GLY A 79 -4.81 9.62 2.82
CA GLY A 79 -5.45 10.23 3.99
C GLY A 79 -6.83 9.65 4.33
N ASN A 80 -7.25 8.55 3.69
CA ASN A 80 -8.55 7.93 3.90
C ASN A 80 -8.58 6.46 3.46
N VAL A 81 -9.56 5.72 3.99
CA VAL A 81 -9.93 4.37 3.56
C VAL A 81 -11.38 4.42 3.12
N LEU A 82 -11.62 4.36 1.80
CA LEU A 82 -12.98 4.34 1.22
C LEU A 82 -13.84 5.49 1.77
N GLY A 83 -13.29 6.71 1.80
CA GLY A 83 -13.96 7.91 2.30
C GLY A 83 -13.97 8.07 3.82
N THR A 84 -13.42 7.11 4.58
CA THR A 84 -13.23 7.25 6.03
C THR A 84 -11.86 7.87 6.30
N PRO A 85 -11.74 9.09 6.83
CA PRO A 85 -10.45 9.72 7.05
C PRO A 85 -9.55 8.92 7.97
N ILE A 86 -8.26 8.84 7.65
CA ILE A 86 -7.23 8.27 8.53
C ILE A 86 -5.98 9.15 8.51
N THR A 87 -5.38 9.35 9.68
CA THR A 87 -4.10 10.06 9.82
C THR A 87 -3.44 9.71 11.15
N PHE A 88 -2.11 9.65 11.17
CA PHE A 88 -1.30 9.48 12.37
C PHE A 88 0.15 9.90 12.09
N ASN A 89 0.95 10.08 13.14
CA ASN A 89 2.38 10.38 13.00
C ASN A 89 3.17 9.14 12.56
N THR A 90 3.81 9.22 11.40
CA THR A 90 4.58 8.13 10.77
C THR A 90 6.06 8.11 11.15
N ASN A 91 6.52 8.98 12.05
CA ASN A 91 7.89 8.95 12.57
C ASN A 91 8.03 7.81 13.60
N PRO A 92 8.90 6.80 13.38
CA PRO A 92 9.09 5.68 14.31
C PRO A 92 9.61 6.09 15.70
N LYS A 93 10.16 7.30 15.84
CA LYS A 93 10.59 7.84 17.13
C LYS A 93 9.45 8.43 17.96
N VAL A 94 8.28 8.66 17.37
CA VAL A 94 7.11 9.21 18.08
C VAL A 94 6.22 8.06 18.52
N ASN A 95 6.29 7.75 19.82
CA ASN A 95 5.67 6.56 20.41
C ASN A 95 4.85 6.88 21.66
N ASP A 96 4.18 8.04 21.71
CA ASP A 96 3.26 8.38 22.78
C ASP A 96 1.91 7.68 22.62
N THR A 97 1.16 7.58 23.73
CA THR A 97 -0.14 6.90 23.81
C THR A 97 -1.11 7.36 22.73
N LYS A 98 -1.29 8.68 22.57
CA LYS A 98 -2.27 9.25 21.64
C LYS A 98 -1.90 8.95 20.19
N THR A 99 -0.62 9.09 19.84
CA THR A 99 -0.12 8.72 18.51
C THR A 99 -0.38 7.24 18.23
N ASN A 100 -0.14 6.37 19.21
CA ASN A 100 -0.30 4.92 19.04
C ASN A 100 -1.78 4.52 18.91
N GLU A 101 -2.68 5.14 19.65
CA GLU A 101 -4.13 4.92 19.51
C GLU A 101 -4.65 5.34 18.12
N ALA A 102 -4.20 6.51 17.63
CA ALA A 102 -4.55 7.01 16.30
C ALA A 102 -4.01 6.08 15.20
N ARG A 103 -2.77 5.62 15.35
CA ARG A 103 -2.15 4.64 14.45
C ARG A 103 -2.94 3.33 14.41
N ALA A 104 -3.25 2.77 15.58
CA ALA A 104 -4.03 1.54 15.68
C ALA A 104 -5.43 1.68 15.10
N THR A 105 -6.06 2.84 15.27
CA THR A 105 -7.36 3.16 14.65
C THR A 105 -7.26 3.13 13.12
N ALA A 106 -6.26 3.79 12.53
CA ALA A 106 -6.02 3.74 11.08
C ALA A 106 -5.74 2.31 10.57
N MET A 107 -4.97 1.54 11.35
CA MET A 107 -4.69 0.13 11.06
C MET A 107 -5.96 -0.73 11.09
N ILE A 108 -6.84 -0.56 12.08
CA ILE A 108 -8.10 -1.31 12.19
C ILE A 108 -9.07 -0.95 11.06
N ILE A 109 -9.20 0.34 10.71
CA ILE A 109 -10.05 0.76 9.58
C ILE A 109 -9.53 0.14 8.27
N THR A 110 -8.21 0.13 8.07
CA THR A 110 -7.57 -0.54 6.92
C THR A 110 -7.85 -2.04 6.93
N LEU A 111 -7.71 -2.71 8.08
CA LEU A 111 -7.95 -4.14 8.24
C LEU A 111 -9.39 -4.52 7.89
N GLN A 112 -10.35 -3.77 8.42
CA GLN A 112 -11.78 -3.99 8.22
C GLN A 112 -12.26 -3.64 6.81
N SER A 113 -11.42 -2.97 6.02
CA SER A 113 -11.70 -2.63 4.62
C SER A 113 -10.68 -3.24 3.65
N PHE A 114 -9.92 -4.25 4.10
CA PHE A 114 -8.75 -4.75 3.39
C PHE A 114 -9.06 -5.28 1.99
N THR A 115 -10.26 -5.85 1.79
CA THR A 115 -10.78 -6.37 0.51
C THR A 115 -11.20 -5.27 -0.48
N GLY A 116 -11.18 -4.00 -0.07
CA GLY A 116 -11.67 -2.89 -0.88
C GLY A 116 -13.15 -2.58 -0.69
N VAL A 117 -13.85 -3.31 0.18
CA VAL A 117 -15.22 -3.01 0.58
C VAL A 117 -15.26 -2.66 2.07
N LYS A 118 -15.90 -1.53 2.39
CA LYS A 118 -15.97 -1.01 3.76
C LYS A 118 -16.67 -2.01 4.67
N GLY A 119 -16.01 -2.40 5.77
CA GLY A 119 -16.56 -3.34 6.75
C GLY A 119 -16.53 -4.81 6.33
N VAL A 120 -16.07 -5.14 5.12
CA VAL A 120 -15.99 -6.53 4.60
C VAL A 120 -14.53 -6.95 4.46
N GLY A 121 -13.72 -6.65 5.46
CA GLY A 121 -12.32 -7.06 5.57
C GLY A 121 -12.10 -8.08 6.67
N CYS A 122 -10.96 -7.98 7.35
CA CYS A 122 -10.66 -8.83 8.48
C CYS A 122 -11.17 -8.22 9.80
N PRO A 123 -11.81 -9.02 10.66
CA PRO A 123 -12.25 -8.55 11.97
C PRO A 123 -11.03 -8.28 12.86
N GLY A 124 -11.15 -7.32 13.78
CA GLY A 124 -10.07 -6.99 14.73
C GLY A 124 -9.65 -8.17 15.61
N ALA A 125 -10.54 -9.16 15.80
CA ALA A 125 -10.23 -10.42 16.49
C ALA A 125 -9.10 -11.23 15.81
N SER A 126 -8.80 -10.96 14.53
CA SER A 126 -7.67 -11.56 13.80
C SER A 126 -6.32 -10.91 14.10
N THR A 127 -6.29 -9.77 14.78
CA THR A 127 -5.09 -8.99 15.12
C THR A 127 -5.26 -8.35 16.52
N PRO A 128 -5.23 -9.14 17.60
CA PRO A 128 -5.49 -8.63 18.95
C PRO A 128 -4.53 -7.50 19.38
N GLU A 129 -3.33 -7.45 18.81
CA GLU A 129 -2.35 -6.39 19.05
C GLU A 129 -2.86 -5.02 18.62
N LEU A 130 -3.57 -4.94 17.49
CA LEU A 130 -4.17 -3.69 17.02
C LEU A 130 -5.27 -3.22 17.97
N LEU A 131 -6.11 -4.14 18.46
CA LEU A 131 -7.16 -3.81 19.43
C LEU A 131 -6.57 -3.33 20.76
N SER A 132 -5.52 -4.01 21.24
CA SER A 132 -4.81 -3.62 22.46
C SER A 132 -4.19 -2.24 22.31
N GLN A 133 -3.48 -1.98 21.21
CA GLN A 133 -2.86 -0.69 20.94
C GLN A 133 -3.89 0.44 20.77
N GLN A 134 -5.04 0.17 20.15
CA GLN A 134 -6.12 1.16 20.04
C GLN A 134 -6.72 1.54 21.40
N LYS A 135 -6.78 0.58 22.34
CA LYS A 135 -7.38 0.79 23.66
C LYS A 135 -6.42 1.41 24.67
N THR A 136 -5.12 1.08 24.56
CA THR A 136 -4.13 1.39 25.60
C THR A 136 -3.05 2.37 25.14
N GLY A 137 -2.91 2.58 23.82
CA GLY A 137 -1.80 3.30 23.22
C GLY A 137 -0.44 2.63 23.43
N VAL A 138 -0.39 1.40 23.91
CA VAL A 138 0.85 0.63 24.07
C VAL A 138 1.03 -0.27 22.85
N MET A 139 2.20 -0.20 22.20
CA MET A 139 2.56 -1.15 21.15
C MET A 139 2.99 -2.47 21.79
N SER A 140 2.37 -3.57 21.39
CA SER A 140 2.85 -4.90 21.80
C SER A 140 4.29 -5.10 21.32
N PRO A 141 5.21 -5.56 22.19
CA PRO A 141 6.56 -5.89 21.78
C PRO A 141 6.54 -7.03 20.75
N SER A 142 7.53 -7.02 19.86
CA SER A 142 7.73 -8.03 18.81
C SER A 142 8.19 -9.36 19.39
#